data_AF-A0A550CXY5-F1
#
_entry.id   AF-A0A550CXY5-F1
#
_cell.length_a   1.000
_cell.length_b   1.000
_cell.length_c   1.000
_cell.angle_alpha   90.00
_cell.angle_beta   90.00
_cell.angle_gamma   90.00
#
_symmetry.space_group_name_H-M   'P 1'
#
loop_
_entity.id
_entity.type
_entity.pdbx_description
1 polymer ?
#
loop_
_entity_poly.entity_id
_entity_poly.type
_entity_poly.pdbx_seq_one_letter_code
_entity_poly.pdbx_strand_id
1 'polypeptide(L)'
;KVETKDKLEKQLNQRPGRSELVEKNILKDDKGVAPALIANMEKLKRSQLENKLDHALQHRPKPDELVKDGILQGAVRSFVVIVKLLVAR
;
A
#
# COMPACT_ATOMS: atom_id res chain seq x y z
N LYS A 1 43.26 -16.25 -6.54
CA LYS A 1 42.93 -16.00 -5.10
C LYS A 1 43.00 -14.52 -4.70
N VAL A 2 43.84 -13.69 -5.32
CA VAL A 2 43.90 -12.24 -5.02
C VAL A 2 42.63 -11.54 -5.54
N GLU A 3 42.23 -11.78 -6.79
CA GLU A 3 41.02 -11.19 -7.37
C GLU A 3 39.71 -11.49 -6.61
N THR A 4 39.62 -12.65 -5.96
CA THR A 4 38.45 -13.02 -5.15
C THR A 4 38.36 -12.20 -3.86
N LYS A 5 39.51 -11.76 -3.32
CA LYS A 5 39.54 -10.89 -2.13
C LYS A 5 39.12 -9.47 -2.52
N ASP A 6 39.68 -8.93 -3.60
CA ASP A 6 39.37 -7.58 -4.07
C ASP A 6 37.88 -7.44 -4.45
N LYS A 7 37.30 -8.46 -5.08
CA LYS A 7 35.86 -8.51 -5.38
C LYS A 7 35.00 -8.53 -4.11
N LEU A 8 35.40 -9.30 -3.10
CA LEU A 8 34.66 -9.38 -1.83
C LEU A 8 34.70 -8.04 -1.08
N GLU A 9 35.86 -7.41 -0.98
CA GLU A 9 36.03 -6.10 -0.33
C GLU A 9 35.16 -5.03 -0.99
N LYS A 10 35.13 -5.01 -2.33
CA LYS A 10 34.25 -4.10 -3.08
C LYS A 10 32.77 -4.34 -2.75
N GLN A 11 32.33 -5.59 -2.65
CA GLN A 11 30.93 -5.93 -2.31
C GLN A 11 30.57 -5.57 -0.86
N LEU A 12 31.50 -5.74 0.07
CA LEU A 12 31.30 -5.35 1.47
C LEU A 12 31.18 -3.82 1.62
N ASN A 13 31.99 -3.06 0.89
CA ASN A 13 31.92 -1.59 0.88
C ASN A 13 30.62 -1.04 0.28
N GLN A 14 30.00 -1.79 -0.64
CA GLN A 14 28.74 -1.42 -1.29
C GLN A 14 27.51 -2.04 -0.61
N ARG A 15 27.68 -2.72 0.53
CA ARG A 15 26.61 -3.45 1.20
C ARG A 15 25.53 -2.47 1.71
N PRO A 16 24.28 -2.59 1.24
CA PRO A 16 23.17 -1.78 1.76
C PRO A 16 22.92 -2.05 3.24
N GLY A 17 22.50 -1.01 3.97
CA GLY A 17 22.09 -1.14 5.36
C GLY A 17 20.81 -1.97 5.54
N ARG A 18 20.56 -2.46 6.76
CA ARG A 18 19.34 -3.22 7.07
C ARG A 18 18.06 -2.43 6.76
N SER A 19 18.02 -1.14 7.12
CA SER A 19 16.84 -0.28 6.90
C SER A 19 16.48 -0.21 5.42
N GLU A 20 17.45 0.02 4.55
CA GLU A 20 17.24 0.09 3.10
C GLU A 20 16.67 -1.23 2.54
N LEU A 21 17.13 -2.37 3.05
CA LEU A 21 16.61 -3.67 2.63
C LEU A 21 15.16 -3.87 3.08
N VAL A 22 14.78 -3.34 4.24
CA VAL A 22 13.40 -3.37 4.74
C VAL A 22 12.50 -2.45 3.92
N GLU A 23 12.95 -1.23 3.62
CA GLU A 23 12.22 -0.28 2.77
C GLU A 23 11.98 -0.83 1.36
N LYS A 24 12.99 -1.51 0.80
CA LYS A 24 12.89 -2.19 -0.50
C LYS A 24 12.09 -3.51 -0.43
N ASN A 25 11.51 -3.85 0.72
CA ASN A 25 10.78 -5.11 0.97
C ASN A 25 11.58 -6.39 0.69
N ILE A 26 12.91 -6.30 0.70
CA ILE A 26 13.82 -7.44 0.56
C ILE A 26 13.92 -8.19 1.89
N LEU A 27 14.10 -7.45 2.98
CA LEU A 27 14.01 -7.97 4.34
C LEU A 27 12.65 -7.60 4.94
N LYS A 28 12.09 -8.48 5.76
CA LYS A 28 10.85 -8.18 6.47
C LYS A 28 11.17 -7.39 7.74
N ASP A 29 10.28 -6.49 8.15
CA ASP A 29 10.46 -5.81 9.45
C ASP A 29 10.07 -6.77 10.57
N ASP A 30 11.08 -7.45 11.10
CA ASP A 30 10.99 -8.57 12.05
C ASP A 30 11.66 -8.24 13.39
N LYS A 31 11.65 -6.96 13.80
CA LYS A 31 12.22 -6.55 15.10
C LYS A 31 11.70 -7.44 16.24
N GLY A 32 12.59 -8.24 16.80
CA GLY A 32 12.30 -9.12 17.95
C GLY A 32 11.69 -10.49 17.60
N VAL A 33 11.59 -10.87 16.33
CA VAL A 33 11.05 -12.18 15.90
C VAL A 33 12.20 -13.10 15.50
N ALA A 34 12.11 -14.38 15.90
CA ALA A 34 13.10 -15.38 15.50
C ALA A 34 13.06 -15.63 13.97
N PRO A 35 14.22 -15.80 13.29
CA PRO A 35 14.28 -15.98 11.83
C PRO A 35 13.39 -17.11 11.30
N ALA A 36 13.28 -18.21 12.06
CA ALA A 36 12.45 -19.37 11.69
C ALA A 36 10.94 -19.07 11.68
N LEU A 37 10.49 -18.04 12.41
CA LEU A 37 9.06 -17.71 12.56
C LEU A 37 8.59 -16.65 11.58
N ILE A 38 9.49 -15.94 10.90
CA ILE A 38 9.15 -14.82 9.99
C ILE A 38 8.20 -15.30 8.89
N ALA A 39 8.50 -16.44 8.26
CA ALA A 39 7.67 -16.97 7.18
C ALA A 39 6.23 -17.28 7.64
N ASN A 40 6.08 -17.87 8.83
CA ASN A 40 4.77 -18.18 9.39
C ASN A 40 4.02 -16.91 9.81
N MET A 41 4.71 -15.93 10.38
CA MET A 41 4.14 -14.63 10.71
C MET A 41 3.61 -13.93 9.45
N GLU A 42 4.37 -13.93 8.35
CA GLU A 42 3.92 -13.34 7.09
C GLU A 42 2.70 -14.04 6.51
N LYS A 43 2.70 -15.37 6.53
CA LYS A 43 1.55 -16.17 6.08
C LYS A 43 0.30 -15.84 6.87
N LEU A 44 0.43 -15.69 8.20
CA LEU A 44 -0.68 -15.29 9.06
C LEU A 44 -1.15 -13.87 8.76
N LYS A 45 -0.24 -12.90 8.67
CA LYS A 45 -0.55 -11.50 8.32
C LYS A 45 -1.31 -11.43 6.99
N ARG A 46 -0.87 -12.18 5.99
CA ARG A 46 -1.53 -12.26 4.68
C ARG A 46 -2.96 -12.81 4.79
N SER A 47 -3.15 -13.94 5.46
CA SER A 47 -4.48 -14.54 5.63
C SER A 47 -5.44 -13.61 6.39
N GLN A 48 -4.95 -12.89 7.41
CA GLN A 48 -5.74 -11.89 8.12
C GLN A 48 -6.15 -10.72 7.21
N LEU A 49 -5.26 -10.26 6.33
CA LEU A 49 -5.57 -9.21 5.35
C LEU A 49 -6.58 -9.69 4.32
N GLU A 50 -6.44 -10.91 3.82
CA GLU A 50 -7.38 -11.53 2.87
C GLU A 50 -8.79 -11.59 3.47
N ASN A 51 -8.93 -12.06 4.71
CA ASN A 51 -10.23 -12.12 5.39
C ASN A 51 -10.84 -10.72 5.63
N LYS A 52 -10.02 -9.75 6.05
CA LYS A 52 -10.48 -8.36 6.23
C LYS A 52 -10.94 -7.73 4.92
N LEU A 53 -10.19 -7.97 3.84
CA LEU A 53 -10.52 -7.47 2.52
C LEU A 53 -11.81 -8.09 2.01
N ASP A 54 -11.97 -9.42 2.13
CA ASP A 54 -13.18 -10.11 1.71
C ASP A 54 -14.43 -9.52 2.40
N HIS A 55 -14.38 -9.39 3.73
CA HIS A 55 -15.47 -8.77 4.48
C HIS A 55 -15.79 -7.33 4.02
N ALA A 56 -14.77 -6.52 3.76
CA ALA A 56 -14.95 -5.16 3.26
C ALA A 56 -15.55 -5.12 1.84
N LEU A 57 -15.23 -6.11 1.00
CA LEU A 57 -15.77 -6.24 -0.34
C LEU A 57 -17.25 -6.69 -0.33
N GLN A 58 -17.64 -7.59 0.58
CA GLN A 58 -19.04 -8.01 0.72
C GLN A 58 -19.95 -6.84 1.11
N HIS A 59 -19.45 -5.92 1.93
CA HIS A 59 -20.18 -4.72 2.36
C HIS A 59 -19.82 -3.47 1.56
N ARG A 60 -19.33 -3.64 0.33
CA ARG A 60 -18.92 -2.50 -0.50
C ARG A 60 -20.16 -1.65 -0.88
N PRO A 61 -20.25 -0.39 -0.44
CA PRO A 61 -21.39 0.47 -0.74
C PRO A 61 -21.47 0.81 -2.23
N LYS A 62 -22.68 1.00 -2.73
CA LYS A 62 -22.90 1.38 -4.13
C LYS A 62 -22.50 2.84 -4.35
N PRO A 63 -22.12 3.22 -5.58
CA PRO A 63 -21.82 4.61 -5.90
C PRO A 63 -22.96 5.58 -5.54
N ASP A 64 -24.22 5.17 -5.73
CA ASP A 64 -25.39 6.01 -5.42
C ASP A 64 -25.51 6.30 -3.91
N GLU A 65 -25.21 5.31 -3.06
CA GLU A 65 -25.18 5.47 -1.61
C GLU A 65 -24.08 6.45 -1.20
N LEU A 66 -22.91 6.35 -1.83
CA LEU A 66 -21.80 7.27 -1.60
C LEU A 66 -22.09 8.70 -2.08
N VAL A 67 -22.91 8.89 -3.12
CA VAL A 67 -23.38 10.22 -3.56
C VAL A 67 -24.38 10.79 -2.55
N LYS A 68 -25.29 9.96 -2.03
CA LYS A 68 -26.23 10.36 -0.98
C LYS A 68 -25.52 10.80 0.30
N ASP A 69 -24.46 10.08 0.67
CA ASP A 69 -23.65 10.38 1.86
C ASP A 69 -22.66 11.55 1.62
N GLY A 70 -22.66 12.15 0.42
CA GLY A 70 -21.82 13.29 0.06
C GLY A 70 -20.34 12.97 -0.12
N ILE A 71 -19.96 11.69 -0.13
CA ILE A 71 -18.58 11.21 -0.30
C ILE A 71 -18.19 11.28 -1.78
N LEU A 72 -19.09 10.91 -2.69
CA LEU A 72 -18.91 11.07 -4.13
C LEU A 72 -19.69 12.30 -4.61
N GLN A 73 -19.01 13.17 -5.36
CA GLN A 73 -19.72 14.18 -6.15
C GLN A 73 -20.30 13.48 -7.37
N GLY A 74 -21.63 13.30 -7.39
CA GLY A 74 -22.33 12.87 -8.59
C GLY A 74 -21.97 13.79 -9.74
N ALA A 75 -21.86 13.26 -10.96
CA ALA A 75 -21.61 14.02 -12.18
C ALA A 75 -22.82 14.90 -12.54
N VAL A 76 -23.17 15.82 -11.65
CA VAL A 76 -24.08 16.93 -11.88
C VAL A 76 -23.20 18.16 -11.81
N ARG A 77 -22.62 18.52 -12.95
CA ARG A 77 -22.61 19.94 -13.31
C ARG A 77 -24.07 20.34 -13.31
N SER A 78 -24.53 20.79 -12.15
CA SER A 78 -25.92 21.16 -11.94
C SER A 78 -26.24 22.18 -13.02
N PHE A 79 -27.10 21.79 -13.98
CA PHE A 79 -27.52 22.67 -15.07
C PHE A 79 -28.12 23.95 -14.47
N VAL A 80 -28.70 23.84 -13.27
CA VAL A 80 -29.17 24.96 -12.44
C VAL A 80 -28.06 25.95 -12.05
N VAL A 81 -26.84 25.49 -11.75
CA VAL A 81 -25.70 26.38 -11.43
C VAL A 81 -25.19 27.08 -12.69
N ILE A 82 -25.11 26.37 -13.81
CA ILE A 82 -24.71 26.97 -15.10
C ILE A 82 -25.75 28.01 -15.54
N VAL A 83 -27.05 27.69 -15.47
CA VAL A 83 -28.14 28.61 -15.82
C VAL A 83 -28.22 29.80 -14.83
N LYS A 84 -28.04 29.58 -13.52
CA LYS A 84 -27.95 30.69 -12.54
C LYS A 84 -26.79 31.64 -12.82
N LEU A 85 -25.63 31.13 -13.23
CA LEU A 85 -24.47 31.96 -13.59
C LEU A 85 -24.70 32.73 -14.90
N LEU A 86 -25.46 32.16 -15.83
CA LEU A 86 -25.77 32.75 -17.14
C LEU A 86 -26.82 33.87 -17.05
N VAL A 87 -27.82 33.73 -16.17
CA VAL A 87 -28.88 34.73 -15.96
C VAL A 87 -28.44 35.87 -15.02
N ALA A 88 -27.37 35.68 -14.24
CA ALA A 88 -26.81 36.69 -13.34
C ALA A 88 -25.72 37.58 -13.98
N ARG A 89 -25.57 37.56 -15.31
CA ARG A 89 -24.73 38.47 -16.09
C ARG A 89 -25.56 39.40 -16.95
#